data_AF-A0A970UYZ4-F1
#
_entry.id   AF-A0A970UYZ4-F1
#
_cell.length_a   1.000
_cell.length_b   1.000
_cell.length_c   1.000
_cell.angle_alpha   90.00
_cell.angle_beta   90.00
_cell.angle_gamma   90.00
#
_symmetry.space_group_name_H-M   'P 1'
#
loop_
_entity.id
_entity.type
_entity.pdbx_description
1 polymer ?
#
loop_
_entity_poly.entity_id
_entity_poly.type
_entity_poly.pdbx_seq_one_letter_code
_entity_poly.pdbx_strand_id
1 'polypeptide(L)'
;MKDDLAFIEHILLCIKKIQDYTGNLTEKDFNNNELIQDAVIRNLEIIGEATKKISMELKSHYPDIPWKEMSGMRDKLIHDYFGVDVDVVWKTVNN
;
A
#
# COMPACT_ATOMS: atom_id res chain seq x y z
N MET A 1 8.55 -22.13 -8.09
CA MET A 1 7.34 -21.67 -7.38
C MET A 1 7.75 -20.41 -6.66
N LYS A 2 7.16 -19.25 -6.98
CA LYS A 2 7.43 -18.06 -6.16
C LYS A 2 6.77 -18.32 -4.80
N ASP A 3 7.49 -18.06 -3.73
CA ASP A 3 6.99 -18.29 -2.39
C ASP A 3 5.96 -17.21 -2.05
N ASP A 4 4.68 -17.56 -2.07
CA ASP A 4 3.60 -16.64 -1.71
C ASP A 4 3.81 -16.06 -0.30
N LEU A 5 4.46 -16.83 0.59
CA LEU A 5 4.80 -16.38 1.93
C LEU A 5 5.74 -15.17 1.89
N ALA A 6 6.75 -15.18 1.02
CA ALA A 6 7.68 -14.06 0.87
C ALA A 6 6.96 -12.77 0.41
N PHE A 7 5.95 -12.88 -0.45
CA PHE A 7 5.15 -11.71 -0.84
C PHE A 7 4.26 -11.21 0.30
N ILE A 8 3.68 -12.11 1.09
CA ILE A 8 2.90 -11.75 2.28
C ILE A 8 3.80 -11.05 3.31
N GLU A 9 4.99 -11.60 3.58
CA GLU A 9 5.96 -10.98 4.49
C GLU A 9 6.37 -9.58 4.04
N HIS A 10 6.59 -9.39 2.73
CA HIS A 10 6.86 -8.07 2.17
C HIS A 10 5.67 -7.10 2.35
N ILE A 11 4.43 -7.55 2.12
CA ILE A 11 3.23 -6.74 2.34
C ILE A 11 3.15 -6.32 3.81
N LEU A 12 3.31 -7.27 4.74
CA LEU A 12 3.27 -7.01 6.18
C LEU A 12 4.37 -6.04 6.63
N LEU A 13 5.58 -6.17 6.09
CA LEU A 13 6.68 -5.25 6.36
C LEU A 13 6.36 -3.82 5.89
N CYS A 14 5.78 -3.66 4.70
CA CYS A 14 5.38 -2.37 4.17
C CYS A 14 4.24 -1.74 4.98
N ILE A 15 3.24 -2.53 5.39
CA ILE A 15 2.17 -2.06 6.28
C ILE A 15 2.77 -1.55 7.60
N LYS A 16 3.66 -2.33 8.21
CA LYS A 16 4.33 -1.93 9.45
C LYS A 16 5.09 -0.61 9.29
N LYS A 17 5.87 -0.46 8.22
CA LYS A 17 6.58 0.80 7.93
C LYS A 17 5.63 1.99 7.82
N ILE A 18 4.53 1.83 7.09
CA ILE A 18 3.51 2.88 6.97
C ILE A 18 3.00 3.27 8.35
N GLN A 19 2.61 2.30 9.18
CA GLN A 19 2.13 2.52 10.55
C GLN A 19 3.18 3.23 11.42
N ASP A 20 4.45 2.84 11.32
CA ASP A 20 5.55 3.46 12.06
C ASP A 20 5.77 4.93 11.65
N TYR A 21 5.57 5.26 10.37
CA TYR A 21 5.72 6.63 9.85
C TYR A 21 4.55 7.54 10.21
N THR A 22 3.33 7.01 10.23
CA THR A 22 2.10 7.81 10.31
C THR A 22 1.41 7.75 11.68
N GLY A 23 1.75 6.81 12.55
CA GLY A 23 0.97 6.50 13.76
C GLY A 23 0.78 7.65 14.76
N ASN A 24 1.60 8.70 14.71
CA ASN A 24 1.48 9.89 15.55
C ASN A 24 1.19 11.19 14.77
N LEU A 25 0.90 11.08 13.47
CA LEU A 25 0.66 12.23 12.60
C LEU A 25 -0.83 12.52 12.49
N THR A 26 -1.19 13.79 12.48
CA THR A 26 -2.50 14.22 11.97
C THR A 26 -2.47 14.28 10.45
N GLU A 27 -3.66 14.35 9.82
CA GLU A 27 -3.78 14.59 8.37
C GLU A 27 -3.02 15.86 7.95
N LYS A 28 -3.09 16.91 8.77
CA LYS A 28 -2.36 18.15 8.53
C LYS A 28 -0.84 17.94 8.60
N ASP A 29 -0.34 17.15 9.55
CA ASP A 29 1.09 16.88 9.67
C ASP A 29 1.59 16.06 8.47
N PHE A 30 0.78 15.08 8.02
CA PHE A 30 1.07 14.30 6.82
C PHE A 30 1.08 15.17 5.56
N ASN A 31 0.06 16.02 5.35
CA ASN A 31 -0.06 16.90 4.19
C ASN A 31 1.06 17.94 4.09
N ASN A 32 1.73 18.26 5.20
CA ASN A 32 2.88 19.18 5.24
C ASN A 32 4.25 18.47 5.24
N ASN A 33 4.30 17.14 5.08
CA ASN A 33 5.54 16.37 5.14
C ASN A 33 5.73 15.47 3.91
N GLU A 34 6.28 16.07 2.83
CA GLU A 34 6.52 15.40 1.55
C GLU A 34 7.39 14.13 1.68
N LEU A 35 8.38 14.12 2.58
CA LEU A 35 9.23 12.95 2.79
C LEU A 35 8.43 11.74 3.29
N ILE A 36 7.48 11.97 4.20
CA ILE A 36 6.61 10.91 4.72
C ILE A 36 5.60 10.50 3.66
N GLN A 37 5.06 11.44 2.87
CA GLN A 37 4.18 11.14 1.74
C GLN A 37 4.87 10.21 0.74
N ASP A 38 6.08 10.55 0.30
CA ASP A 38 6.89 9.74 -0.62
C ASP A 38 7.16 8.34 -0.05
N ALA A 39 7.53 8.27 1.24
CA ALA A 39 7.77 7.00 1.91
C ALA A 39 6.50 6.13 1.96
N VAL A 40 5.34 6.71 2.26
CA VAL A 40 4.06 6.00 2.31
C VAL A 40 3.65 5.53 0.91
N ILE A 41 3.67 6.42 -0.08
CA ILE A 41 3.34 6.12 -1.48
C ILE A 41 4.20 4.95 -1.96
N ARG A 42 5.51 5.00 -1.71
CA ARG A 42 6.42 3.93 -2.09
C ARG A 42 6.06 2.58 -1.47
N ASN A 43 5.67 2.55 -0.19
CA ASN A 43 5.28 1.31 0.46
C ASN A 43 3.94 0.78 -0.09
N LEU A 44 2.98 1.66 -0.43
CA LEU A 44 1.72 1.26 -1.07
C LEU A 44 1.94 0.67 -2.48
N GLU A 45 2.85 1.23 -3.27
CA GLU A 45 3.25 0.66 -4.56
C GLU A 45 3.80 -0.76 -4.43
N ILE A 46 4.67 -0.98 -3.43
CA ILE A 46 5.28 -2.29 -3.15
C ILE A 46 4.20 -3.30 -2.73
N ILE A 47 3.25 -2.89 -1.88
CA ILE A 47 2.10 -3.73 -1.48
C ILE A 47 1.31 -4.16 -2.71
N GLY A 48 0.99 -3.23 -3.62
CA GLY A 48 0.26 -3.55 -4.84
C GLY A 48 1.04 -4.47 -5.79
N GLU A 49 2.34 -4.26 -5.96
CA GLU A 49 3.19 -5.14 -6.78
C GLU A 49 3.28 -6.54 -6.19
N ALA A 50 3.55 -6.67 -4.89
CA ALA A 50 3.60 -7.96 -4.19
C ALA A 50 2.26 -8.69 -4.30
N THR A 51 1.15 -7.98 -4.12
CA THR A 51 -0.21 -8.51 -4.30
C THR A 51 -0.42 -9.09 -5.69
N LYS A 52 0.07 -8.43 -6.75
CA LYS A 52 -0.01 -8.97 -8.13
C LYS A 52 0.76 -10.27 -8.31
N LYS A 53 1.81 -10.53 -7.52
CA LYS A 53 2.63 -11.75 -7.63
C LYS A 53 2.09 -12.95 -6.83
N ILE A 54 1.22 -12.73 -5.85
CA ILE A 54 0.57 -13.81 -5.09
C ILE A 54 -0.27 -14.68 -6.03
N SER A 55 -0.21 -16.00 -5.85
CA SER A 55 -0.94 -16.99 -6.65
C SER A 55 -2.46 -16.78 -6.60
N MET A 56 -3.15 -17.18 -7.67
CA MET A 56 -4.62 -17.16 -7.71
C MET A 56 -5.23 -18.16 -6.72
N GLU A 57 -4.57 -19.29 -6.51
CA GLU A 57 -4.97 -20.31 -5.55
C GLU A 57 -5.07 -19.71 -4.15
N LEU A 58 -4.02 -19.04 -3.66
CA LEU A 58 -4.06 -18.41 -2.35
C LEU A 58 -5.14 -17.33 -2.25
N LYS A 59 -5.24 -16.47 -3.27
CA LYS A 59 -6.27 -15.42 -3.31
C LYS A 59 -7.68 -15.99 -3.22
N SER A 60 -7.94 -17.12 -3.86
CA SER A 60 -9.25 -17.79 -3.82
C SER A 60 -9.59 -18.39 -2.46
N HIS A 61 -8.59 -18.75 -1.65
CA HIS A 61 -8.78 -19.20 -0.27
C HIS A 61 -9.10 -18.06 0.69
N TYR A 62 -8.74 -16.82 0.35
CA TYR A 62 -8.97 -15.62 1.17
C TYR A 62 -9.72 -14.54 0.38
N PRO A 63 -10.99 -14.78 -0.01
CA PRO A 63 -11.75 -13.86 -0.87
C PRO A 63 -12.11 -12.54 -0.18
N ASP A 64 -12.12 -12.50 1.15
CA ASP A 64 -12.46 -11.31 1.94
C ASP A 64 -11.35 -10.25 1.93
N ILE A 65 -10.13 -10.62 1.55
CA ILE A 65 -9.03 -9.67 1.39
C ILE A 65 -9.22 -8.93 0.05
N PRO A 66 -9.13 -7.59 0.03
CA PRO A 66 -9.40 -6.80 -1.16
C PRO A 66 -8.22 -6.80 -2.15
N TRP A 67 -7.81 -7.99 -2.61
CA TRP A 67 -6.63 -8.19 -3.47
C TRP A 67 -6.62 -7.31 -4.72
N LYS A 68 -7.80 -7.13 -5.33
CA LYS A 68 -7.95 -6.32 -6.54
C LYS A 68 -7.69 -4.85 -6.24
N GLU A 69 -8.22 -4.33 -5.14
CA GLU A 69 -8.05 -2.93 -4.73
C GLU A 69 -6.59 -2.65 -4.34
N MET A 70 -5.97 -3.55 -3.56
CA MET A 70 -4.54 -3.46 -3.21
C MET A 70 -3.67 -3.40 -4.46
N SER A 71 -3.94 -4.25 -5.45
CA SER A 71 -3.21 -4.25 -6.72
C SER A 71 -3.49 -3.01 -7.59
N GLY A 72 -4.72 -2.47 -7.54
CA GLY A 72 -5.16 -1.30 -8.28
C GLY A 72 -4.63 0.01 -7.70
N MET A 73 -4.38 0.06 -6.38
CA MET A 73 -3.79 1.24 -5.72
C MET A 73 -2.44 1.62 -6.33
N ARG A 74 -1.57 0.63 -6.59
CA ARG A 74 -0.31 0.83 -7.31
C ARG A 74 -0.54 1.51 -8.66
N ASP A 75 -1.48 1.00 -9.46
CA ASP A 75 -1.70 1.50 -10.82
C ASP A 75 -2.14 2.95 -10.79
N LYS A 76 -2.98 3.34 -9.83
CA LYS A 76 -3.36 4.74 -9.61
C LYS A 76 -2.17 5.61 -9.19
N LEU A 77 -1.35 5.13 -8.25
CA LEU A 77 -0.21 5.89 -7.72
C LEU A 77 0.88 6.16 -8.78
N ILE A 78 1.15 5.19 -9.67
CA ILE A 78 2.24 5.34 -10.66
C ILE A 78 1.80 6.03 -11.96
N HIS A 79 0.52 5.95 -12.33
CA HIS A 79 0.02 6.52 -13.59
C HIS A 79 -0.53 7.94 -13.42
N ASP A 80 -1.12 8.25 -12.26
CA ASP A 80 -1.69 9.57 -11.96
C ASP A 80 -0.80 10.38 -10.99
N TYR A 81 0.52 10.10 -10.89
CA TYR A 81 1.42 10.72 -9.89
C TYR A 81 1.44 12.25 -9.89
N PHE A 82 1.09 12.91 -11.01
CA PHE A 82 0.95 14.38 -11.08
C PHE A 82 -0.37 14.90 -10.46
N GLY A 83 -1.32 14.01 -10.17
CA GLY A 83 -2.62 14.28 -9.57
C GLY A 83 -2.98 13.27 -8.47
N VAL A 84 -1.98 12.64 -7.84
CA VAL A 84 -2.23 11.78 -6.67
C VAL A 84 -2.81 12.67 -5.58
N ASP A 85 -4.07 12.40 -5.28
CA ASP A 85 -4.79 13.02 -4.19
C ASP A 85 -4.19 12.50 -2.86
N VAL A 86 -3.37 13.33 -2.22
CA VAL A 86 -2.71 13.02 -0.94
C VAL A 86 -3.73 12.70 0.15
N ASP A 87 -4.95 13.26 0.08
CA ASP A 87 -6.02 12.94 1.02
C ASP A 87 -6.53 11.50 0.81
N VAL A 88 -6.53 11.00 -0.43
CA VAL A 88 -6.85 9.58 -0.71
C VAL A 88 -5.76 8.65 -0.17
N VAL A 89 -4.49 9.05 -0.28
CA VAL A 89 -3.38 8.29 0.32
C VAL A 89 -3.54 8.24 1.84
N TRP A 90 -3.79 9.38 2.48
CA TRP A 90 -4.01 9.46 3.92
C TRP A 90 -5.20 8.62 4.40
N LYS A 91 -6.33 8.66 3.69
CA LYS A 91 -7.49 7.80 3.98
C LYS A 91 -7.16 6.32 3.86
N THR A 92 -6.35 5.93 2.88
CA THR A 92 -5.94 4.53 2.70
C THR A 92 -5.11 4.02 3.87
N VAL A 93 -4.29 4.89 4.47
CA VAL A 93 -3.45 4.55 5.62
C VAL A 93 -4.25 4.41 6.92
N ASN A 94 -5.37 5.12 7.07
CA ASN A 94 -6.15 5.19 8.30
C ASN A 94 -7.45 4.36 8.31
N ASN A 95 -7.75 3.65 7.22
CA ASN A 95 -8.93 2.78 7.11
C ASN A 95 -8.66 1.34 7.56
#